data_AF-A0A377WPA0-F1
#
_entry.id   AF-A0A377WPA0-F1
#
_cell.length_a   1.000
_cell.length_b   1.000
_cell.length_c   1.000
_cell.angle_alpha   90.00
_cell.angle_beta   90.00
_cell.angle_gamma   90.00
#
_symmetry.space_group_name_H-M   'P 1'
#
loop_
_entity.id
_entity.type
_entity.pdbx_description
1 polymer ?
#
loop_
_entity_poly.entity_id
_entity_poly.type
_entity_poly.pdbx_seq_one_letter_code
_entity_poly.pdbx_strand_id
1 'polypeptide(L)'
;MRGSGPTSIGCWRTVRRLPLIIEVECGKARHVIAHADYPAPFYRWQQPVDPQRVLWSRHRLSEHLAGRHGAIGGADHFWFGHTPLQARYDHDNQHYIDTGAVFGGMLTLVALQSAG
;
A
#
# COMPACT_ATOMS: atom_id res chain seq x y z
N MET A 1 -42.14 5.70 -17.78
CA MET A 1 -41.12 6.47 -17.04
C MET A 1 -39.98 5.50 -16.72
N ARG A 2 -38.80 5.66 -17.36
CA ARG A 2 -37.63 4.80 -17.07
C ARG A 2 -36.80 5.52 -16.00
N GLY A 3 -36.59 4.87 -14.87
CA GLY A 3 -35.71 5.37 -13.81
C GLY A 3 -34.25 5.22 -14.23
N SER A 4 -33.55 6.34 -14.28
CA SER A 4 -32.10 6.44 -14.41
C SER A 4 -31.45 5.95 -13.11
N GLY A 5 -30.91 4.72 -13.12
CA GLY A 5 -30.02 4.24 -12.06
C GLY A 5 -28.68 4.98 -12.06
N PRO A 6 -27.95 4.99 -10.93
CA PRO A 6 -26.67 5.68 -10.81
C PRO A 6 -25.66 5.14 -11.84
N THR A 7 -24.95 6.07 -12.46
CA THR A 7 -24.00 5.85 -13.57
C THR A 7 -22.74 5.13 -13.11
N SER A 8 -22.79 3.80 -13.03
CA SER A 8 -21.65 2.91 -12.76
C SER A 8 -20.42 3.18 -13.65
N ILE A 9 -20.63 3.69 -14.87
CA ILE A 9 -19.56 4.05 -15.83
C ILE A 9 -18.62 5.15 -15.30
N GLY A 10 -19.12 6.06 -14.46
CA GLY A 10 -18.32 7.18 -13.93
C GLY A 10 -17.20 6.73 -12.99
N CYS A 11 -17.53 5.84 -12.04
CA CYS A 11 -16.57 5.31 -11.06
C CYS A 11 -15.44 4.51 -11.73
N TRP A 12 -15.77 3.68 -12.72
CA TRP A 12 -14.79 2.88 -13.45
C TRP A 12 -13.73 3.71 -14.18
N ARG A 13 -14.11 4.86 -14.75
CA ARG A 13 -13.15 5.75 -15.43
C ARG A 13 -12.18 6.41 -14.46
N THR A 14 -12.61 6.67 -13.22
CA THR A 14 -11.79 7.27 -12.17
C THR A 14 -10.80 6.26 -11.59
N VAL A 15 -11.24 5.04 -11.28
CA VAL A 15 -10.38 3.97 -10.73
C VAL A 15 -9.22 3.64 -11.67
N ARG A 16 -9.47 3.63 -12.99
CA ARG A 16 -8.44 3.36 -14.01
C ARG A 16 -7.29 4.38 -14.04
N ARG A 17 -7.47 5.55 -13.41
CA ARG A 17 -6.47 6.63 -13.39
C ARG A 17 -5.71 6.70 -12.06
N LEU A 18 -6.04 5.84 -11.10
CA LEU A 18 -5.34 5.83 -9.81
C LEU A 18 -3.88 5.40 -10.01
N PRO A 19 -2.93 6.08 -9.35
CA PRO A 19 -1.54 5.66 -9.37
C PRO A 19 -1.39 4.33 -8.64
N LEU A 20 -0.45 3.50 -9.10
CA LEU A 20 -0.12 2.24 -8.42
C LEU A 20 0.70 2.46 -7.14
N ILE A 21 1.46 3.56 -7.12
CA ILE A 21 2.37 3.93 -6.05
C ILE A 21 2.19 5.42 -5.79
N ILE A 22 2.08 5.79 -4.52
CA ILE A 22 1.99 7.18 -4.06
C ILE A 22 3.24 7.46 -3.22
N GLU A 23 3.94 8.54 -3.51
CA GLU A 23 4.95 9.11 -2.63
C GLU A 23 4.33 10.25 -1.83
N VAL A 24 4.63 10.32 -0.54
CA VAL A 24 4.24 11.42 0.35
C VAL A 24 5.47 11.84 1.14
N GLU A 25 5.85 13.11 1.02
CA GLU A 25 6.89 13.71 1.85
C GLU A 25 6.25 14.39 3.06
N CYS A 26 6.68 14.00 4.26
CA CYS A 26 6.25 14.55 5.54
C CYS A 26 7.48 15.08 6.29
N GLY A 27 7.72 16.39 6.20
CA GLY A 27 8.94 17.00 6.74
C GLY A 27 10.19 16.48 6.04
N LYS A 28 11.03 15.71 6.74
CA LYS A 28 12.22 15.06 6.17
C LYS A 28 12.00 13.59 5.79
N ALA A 29 10.85 13.01 6.14
CA ALA A 29 10.56 11.61 5.89
C ALA A 29 9.83 11.44 4.56
N ARG A 30 10.25 10.44 3.77
CA ARG A 30 9.60 9.98 2.55
C ARG A 30 8.83 8.69 2.81
N HIS A 31 7.53 8.73 2.56
CA HIS A 31 6.64 7.58 2.63
C HIS A 31 6.25 7.12 1.23
N VAL A 32 6.32 5.82 0.98
CA VAL A 32 5.87 5.18 -0.25
C VAL A 32 4.69 4.28 0.08
N ILE A 33 3.56 4.49 -0.58
CA ILE A 33 2.34 3.73 -0.38
C ILE A 33 2.05 2.94 -1.66
N ALA A 34 1.89 1.63 -1.53
CA ALA A 34 1.52 0.73 -2.61
C ALA A 34 0.49 -0.30 -2.12
N HIS A 35 -0.26 -0.92 -3.02
CA HIS A 35 -1.32 -1.83 -2.60
C HIS A 35 -0.78 -3.08 -1.87
N ALA A 36 0.18 -3.79 -2.48
CA ALA A 36 0.69 -5.06 -1.96
C ALA A 36 2.20 -5.06 -1.69
N ASP A 37 3.00 -4.48 -2.60
CA ASP A 37 4.46 -4.50 -2.49
C ASP A 37 5.10 -3.39 -3.35
N TYR A 38 6.38 -3.10 -3.09
CA TYR A 38 7.26 -2.40 -4.03
C TYR A 38 8.34 -3.39 -4.52
N PRO A 39 8.27 -3.89 -5.76
CA PRO A 39 9.04 -5.06 -6.19
C PRO A 39 10.47 -4.72 -6.66
N ALA A 40 11.18 -3.90 -5.88
CA ALA A 40 12.59 -3.59 -6.06
C ALA A 40 13.26 -3.41 -4.69
N PRO A 41 14.59 -3.58 -4.60
CA PRO A 41 15.33 -3.39 -3.35
C PRO A 41 15.56 -1.91 -3.01
N PHE A 42 15.40 -1.00 -4.00
CA PHE A 42 15.64 0.42 -3.83
C PHE A 42 14.59 1.22 -4.60
N TYR A 43 13.95 2.16 -3.92
CA TYR A 43 12.97 3.08 -4.48
C TYR A 43 13.63 4.24 -5.20
N ARG A 44 13.13 4.55 -6.39
CA ARG A 44 13.41 5.81 -7.10
C ARG A 44 12.13 6.34 -7.72
N TRP A 45 12.00 7.66 -7.73
CA TRP A 45 10.87 8.35 -8.35
C TRP A 45 10.67 7.87 -9.79
N GLN A 46 9.43 7.48 -10.11
CA GLN A 46 9.01 6.97 -11.42
C GLN A 46 9.82 5.77 -11.97
N GLN A 47 10.53 5.04 -11.11
CA GLN A 47 11.21 3.82 -11.53
C GLN A 47 10.20 2.81 -12.10
N PRO A 48 10.44 2.24 -13.29
CA PRO A 48 9.63 1.16 -13.80
C PRO A 48 9.67 -0.03 -12.85
N VAL A 49 8.49 -0.51 -12.46
CA VAL A 49 8.29 -1.70 -11.64
C VAL A 49 7.15 -2.51 -12.23
N ASP A 50 7.13 -3.82 -11.96
CA ASP A 50 6.08 -4.70 -12.43
C ASP A 50 4.72 -4.37 -11.76
N PRO A 51 3.72 -3.88 -12.50
CA PRO A 51 2.40 -3.54 -11.96
C PRO A 51 1.68 -4.71 -11.29
N GLN A 52 1.87 -5.94 -11.80
CA GLN A 52 1.23 -7.12 -11.23
C GLN A 52 1.76 -7.39 -9.83
N ARG A 53 3.08 -7.24 -9.64
CA ARG A 53 3.68 -7.42 -8.32
C ARG A 53 3.31 -6.30 -7.36
N VAL A 54 3.20 -5.05 -7.83
CA VAL A 54 2.74 -3.93 -6.97
C VAL A 54 1.34 -4.18 -6.40
N LEU A 55 0.46 -4.83 -7.18
CA LEU A 55 -0.93 -5.09 -6.79
C LEU A 55 -1.14 -6.45 -6.10
N TRP A 56 -0.32 -7.46 -6.37
CA TRP A 56 -0.65 -8.84 -5.98
C TRP A 56 0.47 -9.59 -5.25
N SER A 57 1.69 -9.04 -5.17
CA SER A 57 2.81 -9.73 -4.53
C SER A 57 2.56 -9.89 -3.03
N ARG A 58 2.67 -11.14 -2.57
CA ARG A 58 2.73 -11.49 -1.13
C ARG A 58 4.12 -11.92 -0.70
N HIS A 59 5.05 -11.98 -1.66
CA HIS A 59 6.34 -12.63 -1.46
C HIS A 59 7.13 -12.00 -0.31
N ARG A 60 7.31 -10.67 -0.31
CA ARG A 60 8.07 -9.98 0.74
C ARG A 60 7.48 -10.19 2.13
N LEU A 61 6.16 -10.13 2.26
CA LEU A 61 5.50 -10.41 3.54
C LEU A 61 5.74 -11.86 3.98
N SER A 62 5.61 -12.83 3.07
CA SER A 62 5.92 -14.23 3.35
C SER A 62 7.37 -14.44 3.80
N GLU A 63 8.33 -13.72 3.19
CA GLU A 63 9.75 -13.75 3.61
C GLU A 63 9.89 -13.23 5.05
N HIS A 64 9.28 -12.09 5.37
CA HIS A 64 9.29 -11.53 6.72
C HIS A 64 8.70 -12.49 7.76
N LEU A 65 7.55 -13.10 7.45
CA LEU A 65 6.90 -14.09 8.33
C LEU A 65 7.74 -15.37 8.48
N ALA A 66 8.63 -15.66 7.53
CA ALA A 66 9.58 -16.75 7.59
C ALA A 66 10.94 -16.36 8.19
N GLY A 67 11.06 -15.17 8.80
CA GLY A 67 12.27 -14.68 9.45
C GLY A 67 13.34 -14.14 8.48
N ARG A 68 12.99 -13.91 7.21
CA ARG A 68 13.88 -13.33 6.20
C ARG A 68 13.50 -11.88 5.94
N HIS A 69 14.39 -10.98 6.30
CA HIS A 69 14.12 -9.55 6.38
C HIS A 69 15.04 -8.75 5.45
N GLY A 70 14.66 -7.50 5.18
CA GLY A 70 15.37 -6.65 4.25
C GLY A 70 14.64 -5.34 4.01
N ALA A 71 15.26 -4.25 4.46
CA ALA A 71 14.83 -2.90 4.17
C ALA A 71 14.75 -2.65 2.64
N ILE A 72 13.83 -1.78 2.24
CA ILE A 72 13.80 -1.21 0.89
C ILE A 72 14.48 0.15 0.96
N GLY A 73 15.57 0.35 0.23
CA GLY A 73 16.25 1.65 0.20
C GLY A 73 15.46 2.73 -0.52
N GLY A 74 15.87 3.99 -0.41
CA GLY A 74 15.33 5.11 -1.21
C GLY A 74 14.11 5.83 -0.65
N ALA A 75 13.49 5.30 0.41
CA ALA A 75 12.45 5.96 1.21
C ALA A 75 12.52 5.48 2.67
N ASP A 76 11.97 6.29 3.57
CA ASP A 76 12.02 6.02 5.02
C ASP A 76 10.96 5.01 5.46
N HIS A 77 9.82 4.96 4.75
CA HIS A 77 8.69 4.10 5.10
C HIS A 77 7.95 3.59 3.86
N PHE A 78 7.55 2.33 3.90
CA PHE A 78 6.71 1.68 2.90
C PHE A 78 5.43 1.16 3.54
N TRP A 79 4.27 1.55 3.01
CA TRP A 79 2.96 1.19 3.53
C TRP A 79 2.23 0.29 2.55
N PHE A 80 1.80 -0.87 3.04
CA PHE A 80 1.13 -1.91 2.25
C PHE A 80 -0.16 -2.39 2.90
N GLY A 81 -1.08 -2.88 2.07
CA GLY A 81 -2.26 -3.62 2.49
C GLY A 81 -2.28 -5.02 1.88
N HIS A 82 -3.37 -5.33 1.17
CA HIS A 82 -3.57 -6.53 0.33
C HIS A 82 -3.67 -7.87 1.06
N THR A 83 -2.83 -8.12 2.06
CA THR A 83 -2.84 -9.35 2.85
C THR A 83 -3.39 -9.05 4.24
N PRO A 84 -4.62 -9.52 4.56
CA PRO A 84 -5.19 -9.36 5.88
C PRO A 84 -4.34 -10.04 6.96
N LEU A 85 -4.04 -9.30 8.03
CA LEU A 85 -3.30 -9.76 9.20
C LEU A 85 -4.15 -9.58 10.47
N GLN A 86 -3.88 -10.36 11.52
CA GLN A 86 -4.60 -10.25 12.80
C GLN A 86 -4.34 -8.92 13.50
N ALA A 87 -3.15 -8.35 13.30
CA ALA A 87 -2.73 -7.05 13.80
C ALA A 87 -1.80 -6.39 12.78
N ARG A 88 -1.58 -5.08 12.94
CA ARG A 88 -0.56 -4.34 12.18
C ARG A 88 0.78 -5.07 12.31
N TYR A 89 1.46 -5.23 11.19
CA TYR A 89 2.78 -5.84 11.15
C TYR A 89 3.80 -4.83 10.62
N ASP A 90 4.85 -4.62 11.39
CA ASP A 90 5.94 -3.71 11.05
C ASP A 90 7.25 -4.48 11.07
N HIS A 91 8.04 -4.35 10.00
CA HIS A 91 9.40 -4.87 9.96
C HIS A 91 10.28 -3.97 9.09
N ASP A 92 11.53 -3.71 9.52
CA ASP A 92 12.43 -2.75 8.88
C ASP A 92 11.74 -1.40 8.63
N ASN A 93 11.56 -1.02 7.36
CA ASN A 93 10.79 0.13 6.95
C ASN A 93 9.51 -0.23 6.18
N GLN A 94 8.97 -1.43 6.38
CA GLN A 94 7.72 -1.89 5.78
C GLN A 94 6.62 -2.05 6.83
N HIS A 95 5.45 -1.52 6.51
CA HIS A 95 4.31 -1.43 7.40
C HIS A 95 3.07 -2.00 6.71
N TYR A 96 2.49 -3.06 7.27
CA TYR A 96 1.32 -3.75 6.75
C TYR A 96 0.11 -3.40 7.62
N ILE A 97 -0.83 -2.67 7.03
CA ILE A 97 -1.97 -2.07 7.74
C ILE A 97 -3.31 -2.71 7.40
N ASP A 98 -3.35 -3.71 6.52
CA ASP A 98 -4.56 -4.48 6.27
C ASP A 98 -4.82 -5.43 7.45
N THR A 99 -5.62 -4.96 8.40
CA THR A 99 -6.05 -5.72 9.58
C THR A 99 -7.41 -6.40 9.38
N GLY A 100 -7.83 -6.61 8.13
CA GLY A 100 -9.00 -7.42 7.81
C GLY A 100 -10.33 -6.83 8.25
N ALA A 101 -10.52 -5.50 8.12
CA ALA A 101 -11.74 -4.81 8.53
C ALA A 101 -13.03 -5.44 7.98
N VAL A 102 -13.01 -5.90 6.73
CA VAL A 102 -14.15 -6.57 6.08
C VAL A 102 -14.48 -7.93 6.69
N PHE A 103 -13.52 -8.56 7.37
CA PHE A 103 -13.65 -9.86 8.02
C PHE A 103 -13.96 -9.75 9.52
N GLY A 104 -14.33 -8.56 10.00
CA GLY A 104 -14.57 -8.28 11.42
C GLY A 104 -13.31 -7.90 12.21
N GLY A 105 -12.18 -7.73 11.52
CA GLY A 105 -10.98 -7.12 12.10
C GLY A 105 -11.10 -5.60 12.23
N MET A 106 -10.00 -4.94 12.61
CA MET A 106 -10.01 -3.49 12.77
C MET A 106 -9.76 -2.77 11.45
N LEU A 107 -10.26 -1.54 11.31
CA LEU A 107 -9.80 -0.60 10.29
C LEU A 107 -8.58 0.15 10.84
N THR A 108 -7.39 -0.17 10.35
CA THR A 108 -6.16 0.52 10.78
C THR A 108 -6.04 1.87 10.06
N LEU A 109 -5.91 2.94 10.84
CA LEU A 109 -5.61 4.29 10.37
C LEU A 109 -4.28 4.74 10.96
N VAL A 110 -3.39 5.26 10.12
CA VAL A 110 -2.09 5.79 10.55
C VAL A 110 -1.98 7.25 10.11
N ALA A 111 -1.75 8.14 11.09
CA ALA A 111 -1.43 9.53 10.81
C ALA A 111 0.07 9.65 10.45
N LEU A 112 0.38 10.00 9.20
CA LEU A 112 1.77 10.22 8.76
C LEU A 112 2.33 11.58 9.20
N GLN A 113 1.44 12.55 9.39
CA GLN A 113 1.75 13.87 9.90
C GLN A 113 0.71 14.25 10.93
N SER A 114 1.14 14.88 12.02
CA SER A 114 0.21 15.51 12.97
C SER A 114 -0.16 16.90 12.45
N ALA A 115 -1.39 17.34 12.72
CA ALA A 115 -1.71 18.76 12.60
C ALA A 115 -0.84 19.50 13.63
N GLY A 116 -0.01 20.43 13.15
CA GLY A 116 0.75 21.33 14.02
C GLY A 116 -0.16 22.25 14.82
#